data_AF-A0A8I6XTG7-F1
#
_entry.id   AF-A0A8I6XTG7-F1
#
_cell.length_a   1.000
_cell.length_b   1.000
_cell.length_c   1.000
_cell.angle_alpha   90.00
_cell.angle_beta   90.00
_cell.angle_gamma   90.00
#
_symmetry.space_group_name_H-M   'P 1'
#
loop_
_entity.id
_entity.type
_entity.pdbx_description
1 polymer ?
#
loop_
_entity_poly.entity_id
_entity_poly.type
_entity_poly.pdbx_seq_one_letter_code
_entity_poly.pdbx_strand_id
1 'polypeptide(L)'
;MNALSARKCSEFFCGFVVAAFAVYALVIAISTFNTSSSSTASTCAAPPPASPSDGCDKDKMRNDISMLVRCLVSAQTCSLLLIFFVRAILESAQAAHDRVAKDEDAAHKAANDELNVANEKLLTLRRRLDGCSEKVRQRLEDGERWAALAIEQQLEKNLVAEVDLARQHSDRTKPKEGMDRITGPWRTAVRVSFFLSVFFSQVAAVIAGFAFYYSLKIEENCKFGGFVEIIAFSCAFICSLSFHVFFAWVSITGY
;
A
#
# COMPACT_ATOMS: atom_id res chain seq x y z
N MET A 1 1.52 1.85 8.34
CA MET A 1 2.63 1.40 7.51
C MET A 1 3.90 1.87 8.15
N ASN A 2 4.57 0.97 8.86
CA ASN A 2 6.01 1.10 8.97
C ASN A 2 6.53 1.20 7.52
N ALA A 3 7.51 2.06 7.28
CA ALA A 3 8.19 2.29 6.00
C ALA A 3 8.25 1.10 5.04
N LEU A 4 8.64 -0.04 5.62
CA LEU A 4 8.88 -1.30 4.95
C LEU A 4 7.61 -1.86 4.29
N SER A 5 6.42 -1.67 4.90
CA SER A 5 5.14 -2.14 4.35
C SER A 5 4.68 -1.26 3.17
N ALA A 6 4.93 0.05 3.24
CA ALA A 6 4.61 1.03 2.20
C ALA A 6 5.36 0.79 0.91
N ARG A 7 6.67 0.58 1.08
CA ARG A 7 7.55 0.20 0.00
C ARG A 7 7.17 -1.17 -0.56
N LYS A 8 6.97 -2.15 0.34
CA LYS A 8 6.37 -3.48 0.09
C LYS A 8 5.23 -3.43 -0.94
N CYS A 9 4.18 -2.71 -0.54
CA CYS A 9 2.95 -2.61 -1.29
C CYS A 9 3.10 -1.82 -2.59
N SER A 10 3.84 -0.70 -2.57
CA SER A 10 4.05 0.11 -3.79
C SER A 10 4.95 -0.59 -4.81
N GLU A 11 5.95 -1.36 -4.37
CA GLU A 11 6.80 -2.17 -5.26
C GLU A 11 6.00 -3.28 -5.93
N PHE A 12 5.22 -4.01 -5.13
CA PHE A 12 4.39 -5.10 -5.65
C PHE A 12 3.30 -4.57 -6.59
N PHE A 13 2.61 -3.50 -6.22
CA PHE A 13 1.59 -2.88 -7.06
C PHE A 13 2.21 -2.28 -8.34
N CYS A 14 3.37 -1.64 -8.26
CA CYS A 14 4.10 -1.17 -9.44
C CYS A 14 4.46 -2.34 -10.38
N GLY A 15 4.95 -3.46 -9.84
CA GLY A 15 5.24 -4.66 -10.62
C GLY A 15 4.00 -5.19 -11.33
N PHE A 16 2.85 -5.21 -10.63
CA PHE A 16 1.57 -5.58 -11.22
C PHE A 16 1.14 -4.65 -12.36
N VAL A 17 1.15 -3.33 -12.15
CA VAL A 17 0.75 -2.34 -13.17
C VAL A 17 1.66 -2.39 -14.40
N VAL A 18 2.98 -2.58 -14.20
CA VAL A 18 3.95 -2.74 -15.30
C VAL A 18 3.71 -4.04 -16.07
N ALA A 19 3.50 -5.16 -15.38
CA ALA A 19 3.21 -6.45 -16.03
C ALA A 19 1.88 -6.39 -16.81
N ALA A 20 0.82 -5.83 -16.21
CA ALA A 20 -0.46 -5.65 -16.86
C ALA A 20 -0.34 -4.73 -18.09
N PHE A 21 0.40 -3.62 -17.99
CA PHE A 21 0.65 -2.73 -19.12
C PHE A 21 1.38 -3.44 -20.27
N ALA A 22 2.40 -4.26 -19.99
CA ALA A 22 3.10 -5.02 -21.02
C ALA A 22 2.17 -6.00 -21.74
N VAL A 23 1.31 -6.69 -21.00
CA VAL A 23 0.29 -7.59 -21.58
C VAL A 23 -0.72 -6.80 -22.42
N TYR A 24 -1.24 -5.68 -21.93
CA TYR A 24 -2.19 -4.86 -22.69
C TYR A 24 -1.55 -4.26 -23.94
N ALA A 25 -0.32 -3.75 -23.86
CA ALA A 25 0.41 -3.23 -25.01
C ALA A 25 0.66 -4.31 -26.07
N LEU A 26 1.01 -5.54 -25.65
CA LEU A 26 1.18 -6.69 -26.54
C LEU A 26 -0.15 -7.06 -27.23
N VAL A 27 -1.25 -7.14 -26.48
CA VAL A 27 -2.59 -7.45 -27.03
C VAL A 27 -3.05 -6.38 -28.01
N ILE A 28 -2.84 -5.10 -27.68
CA ILE A 28 -3.16 -3.98 -28.58
C ILE A 28 -2.33 -4.09 -29.85
N ALA A 29 -1.01 -4.28 -29.74
CA ALA A 29 -0.12 -4.41 -30.89
C ALA A 29 -0.60 -5.53 -31.83
N ILE A 30 -0.81 -6.74 -31.31
CA ILE A 30 -1.29 -7.90 -32.08
C ILE A 30 -2.63 -7.60 -32.75
N SER A 31 -3.57 -6.96 -32.03
CA SER A 31 -4.89 -6.62 -32.55
C SER A 31 -4.83 -5.58 -33.66
N THR A 32 -4.02 -4.53 -33.51
CA THR A 32 -3.83 -3.50 -34.53
C THR A 32 -3.12 -4.02 -35.78
N PHE A 33 -2.09 -4.86 -35.64
CA PHE A 33 -1.36 -5.43 -36.79
C PHE A 33 -2.21 -6.42 -37.59
N ASN A 34 -3.13 -7.16 -36.95
CA ASN A 34 -4.05 -8.05 -37.65
C ASN A 34 -5.18 -7.31 -38.40
N THR A 35 -5.54 -6.09 -38.00
CA THR A 35 -6.52 -5.26 -38.74
C THR A 35 -5.95 -4.52 -39.95
N SER A 36 -4.63 -4.43 -40.10
CA SER A 36 -4.00 -3.72 -41.23
C SER A 36 -3.95 -4.54 -42.53
N SER A 37 -4.37 -5.81 -42.50
CA SER A 37 -4.35 -6.72 -43.67
C SER A 37 -5.74 -6.96 -44.25
N SER A 38 -6.44 -5.89 -44.63
CA SER A 38 -7.43 -5.93 -45.71
C SER A 38 -7.93 -4.52 -45.99
N SER A 39 -7.36 -3.87 -47.02
CA SER A 39 -8.11 -3.10 -48.03
C SER A 39 -7.17 -2.31 -48.94
N THR A 40 -6.76 -2.95 -50.04
CA THR A 40 -6.61 -2.26 -51.34
C THR A 40 -7.06 -3.23 -52.44
N ALA A 41 -8.37 -3.37 -52.62
CA ALA A 41 -8.95 -3.83 -53.88
C ALA A 41 -10.37 -3.26 -53.98
N SER A 42 -10.49 -2.18 -54.75
CA SER A 42 -11.76 -1.61 -55.18
C SER A 42 -12.38 -2.57 -56.20
N THR A 43 -13.57 -3.09 -55.91
CA THR A 43 -14.48 -3.59 -56.94
C THR A 43 -15.91 -3.28 -56.52
N CYS A 44 -16.63 -2.57 -57.40
CA CYS A 44 -18.04 -2.28 -57.28
C CYS A 44 -18.84 -3.60 -57.22
N ALA A 45 -19.27 -4.00 -56.04
CA ALA A 45 -20.22 -5.09 -55.83
C ALA A 45 -21.58 -4.50 -55.43
N ALA A 46 -22.64 -5.04 -56.04
CA ALA A 46 -24.03 -4.64 -55.79
C ALA A 46 -24.41 -4.79 -54.30
N PRO A 47 -25.34 -3.95 -53.79
CA PRO A 47 -25.73 -4.01 -52.38
C PRO A 47 -26.37 -5.38 -52.07
N PRO A 48 -25.92 -6.10 -51.02
CA PRO A 48 -26.55 -7.35 -50.62
C PRO A 48 -27.96 -7.08 -50.09
N PRO A 49 -28.90 -8.05 -50.19
CA PRO A 49 -30.23 -7.91 -49.63
C PRO A 49 -30.14 -7.65 -48.12
N ALA A 50 -30.96 -6.72 -47.63
CA ALA A 50 -31.04 -6.35 -46.22
C ALA A 50 -31.31 -7.60 -45.39
N SER A 51 -30.28 -8.03 -44.64
CA SER A 51 -30.42 -9.10 -43.65
C SER A 51 -31.29 -8.57 -42.50
N PRO A 52 -32.08 -9.42 -41.84
CA PRO A 52 -32.84 -9.00 -40.68
C PRO A 52 -31.87 -8.41 -39.67
N SER A 53 -32.26 -7.31 -39.01
CA SER A 53 -31.48 -6.69 -37.95
C SER A 53 -31.46 -7.62 -36.72
N ASP A 54 -30.67 -8.68 -36.79
CA ASP A 54 -30.10 -9.30 -35.59
C ASP A 54 -29.34 -8.19 -34.89
N GLY A 55 -29.55 -8.01 -33.58
CA GLY A 55 -28.92 -6.95 -32.76
C GLY A 55 -27.39 -7.03 -32.64
N CYS A 56 -26.71 -7.59 -33.65
CA CYS A 56 -25.29 -7.83 -33.79
C CYS A 56 -24.66 -6.86 -34.80
N ASP A 57 -24.54 -5.59 -34.41
CA ASP A 57 -23.79 -4.62 -35.20
C ASP A 57 -22.29 -4.74 -34.90
N LYS A 58 -21.59 -5.52 -35.73
CA LYS A 58 -20.16 -5.78 -35.58
C LYS A 58 -19.29 -4.55 -35.77
N ASP A 59 -19.68 -3.64 -36.66
CA ASP A 59 -18.89 -2.44 -36.95
C ASP A 59 -18.98 -1.44 -35.80
N LYS A 60 -20.18 -1.30 -35.21
CA LYS A 60 -20.36 -0.55 -33.97
C LYS A 60 -19.54 -1.13 -32.81
N MET A 61 -19.57 -2.44 -32.60
CA MET A 61 -18.77 -3.08 -31.55
C MET A 61 -17.25 -2.92 -31.77
N ARG A 62 -16.77 -2.96 -33.02
CA ARG A 62 -15.36 -2.68 -33.34
C ARG A 62 -14.98 -1.23 -33.00
N ASN A 63 -15.88 -0.27 -33.28
CA ASN A 63 -15.65 1.12 -32.92
C ASN A 63 -15.63 1.32 -31.39
N ASP A 64 -16.56 0.67 -30.67
CA ASP A 64 -16.60 0.68 -29.20
C ASP A 64 -15.32 0.08 -28.60
N ILE A 65 -14.82 -1.04 -29.14
CA ILE A 65 -13.52 -1.63 -28.75
C ILE A 65 -12.38 -0.63 -28.98
N SER A 66 -12.34 0.05 -30.13
CA SER A 66 -11.29 1.03 -30.42
C SER A 66 -11.28 2.18 -29.40
N MET A 67 -12.47 2.71 -29.05
CA MET A 67 -12.61 3.74 -28.03
C MET A 67 -12.19 3.22 -26.64
N LEU A 68 -12.63 2.02 -26.26
CA LEU A 68 -12.25 1.39 -24.99
C LEU A 68 -10.74 1.18 -24.90
N VAL A 69 -10.09 0.73 -25.98
CA VAL A 69 -8.62 0.56 -26.01
C VAL A 69 -7.89 1.88 -25.77
N ARG A 70 -8.37 3.00 -26.34
CA ARG A 70 -7.78 4.32 -26.08
C ARG A 70 -7.95 4.74 -24.61
N CYS A 71 -9.14 4.53 -24.05
CA CYS A 71 -9.40 4.79 -22.63
C CYS A 71 -8.55 3.91 -21.72
N LEU A 72 -8.38 2.62 -22.07
CA LEU A 72 -7.53 1.66 -21.35
C LEU A 72 -6.09 2.16 -21.28
N VAL A 73 -5.50 2.54 -22.42
CA VAL A 73 -4.14 3.07 -22.48
C VAL A 73 -4.01 4.31 -21.61
N SER A 74 -4.95 5.26 -21.70
CA SER A 74 -4.91 6.48 -20.89
C SER A 74 -4.97 6.19 -19.38
N ALA A 75 -5.90 5.34 -18.93
CA ALA A 75 -6.04 4.97 -17.53
C ALA A 75 -4.79 4.25 -17.02
N GLN A 76 -4.25 3.31 -17.79
CA GLN A 76 -3.04 2.59 -17.41
C GLN A 76 -1.81 3.51 -17.36
N THR A 77 -1.66 4.45 -18.30
CA THR A 77 -0.60 5.46 -18.26
C THR A 77 -0.72 6.37 -17.05
N CYS A 78 -1.93 6.85 -16.72
CA CYS A 78 -2.16 7.63 -15.50
C CYS A 78 -1.79 6.84 -14.24
N SER A 79 -2.19 5.56 -14.18
CA SER A 79 -1.82 4.68 -13.08
C SER A 79 -0.30 4.53 -12.93
N LEU A 80 0.42 4.30 -14.04
CA LEU A 80 1.88 4.18 -14.08
C LEU A 80 2.61 5.45 -13.62
N LEU A 81 2.21 6.61 -14.13
CA LEU A 81 2.84 7.88 -13.76
C LEU A 81 2.68 8.17 -12.26
N LEU A 82 1.49 7.90 -11.71
CA LEU A 82 1.21 8.10 -10.29
C LEU A 82 1.99 7.13 -9.40
N ILE A 83 2.12 5.85 -9.77
CA ILE A 83 2.90 4.90 -8.97
C ILE A 83 4.40 5.19 -9.06
N PHE A 84 4.92 5.63 -10.21
CA PHE A 84 6.32 6.05 -10.33
C PHE A 84 6.61 7.30 -9.49
N PHE A 85 5.69 8.27 -9.47
CA PHE A 85 5.80 9.41 -8.56
C PHE A 85 5.86 8.96 -7.10
N VAL A 86 4.95 8.08 -6.66
CA VAL A 86 4.95 7.53 -5.29
C VAL A 86 6.27 6.85 -4.96
N ARG A 87 6.78 6.00 -5.87
CA ARG A 87 8.07 5.32 -5.70
C ARG A 87 9.23 6.29 -5.58
N ALA A 88 9.32 7.28 -6.46
CA ALA A 88 10.40 8.27 -6.43
C ALA A 88 10.46 9.01 -5.09
N ILE A 89 9.31 9.40 -4.53
CA ILE A 89 9.25 10.07 -3.22
C ILE A 89 9.63 9.11 -2.09
N LEU A 90 9.16 7.85 -2.12
CA LEU A 90 9.53 6.85 -1.11
C LEU A 90 11.02 6.49 -1.14
N GLU A 91 11.59 6.32 -2.34
CA GLU A 91 13.02 6.06 -2.54
C GLU A 91 13.87 7.26 -2.09
N SER A 92 13.43 8.49 -2.37
CA SER A 92 14.08 9.71 -1.87
C SER A 92 14.05 9.80 -0.34
N ALA A 93 12.90 9.51 0.28
CA ALA A 93 12.76 9.49 1.73
C ALA A 93 13.66 8.42 2.39
N GLN A 94 13.86 7.28 1.71
CA GLN A 94 14.75 6.22 2.18
C GLN A 94 16.22 6.56 1.99
N ALA A 95 16.61 7.17 0.87
CA ALA A 95 17.99 7.67 0.71
C ALA A 95 18.34 8.72 1.76
N ALA A 96 17.36 9.55 2.17
CA ALA A 96 17.53 10.46 3.31
C ALA A 96 17.63 9.71 4.65
N HIS A 97 16.93 8.59 4.80
CA HIS A 97 17.06 7.68 5.94
C HIS A 97 18.48 7.15 6.06
N ASP A 98 19.00 6.51 5.01
CA ASP A 98 20.30 5.85 5.07
C ASP A 98 21.47 6.80 5.39
N ARG A 99 21.32 8.10 5.07
CA ARG A 99 22.31 9.15 5.41
C ARG A 99 22.35 9.50 6.90
N VAL A 100 21.21 9.41 7.59
CA VAL A 100 21.06 9.86 8.99
C VAL A 100 20.82 8.67 9.93
N ALA A 101 20.54 7.49 9.37
CA ALA A 101 20.20 6.27 10.11
C ALA A 101 21.28 5.91 11.13
N LYS A 102 22.56 6.03 10.76
CA LYS A 102 23.66 5.71 11.69
C LYS A 102 23.66 6.59 12.94
N ASP A 103 23.35 7.87 12.78
CA ASP A 103 23.35 8.83 13.89
C ASP A 103 22.06 8.73 14.73
N GLU A 104 20.91 8.53 14.07
CA GLU A 104 19.63 8.29 14.75
C GLU A 104 19.61 6.95 15.50
N ASP A 105 20.15 5.88 14.91
CA ASP A 105 20.28 4.58 15.55
C ASP A 105 21.24 4.64 16.75
N ALA A 106 22.34 5.39 16.62
CA ALA A 106 23.26 5.61 17.74
C ALA A 106 22.60 6.39 18.88
N ALA A 107 21.85 7.45 18.57
CA ALA A 107 21.11 8.23 19.56
C ALA A 107 19.99 7.42 20.23
N HIS A 108 19.25 6.61 19.47
CA HIS A 108 18.23 5.73 20.02
C HIS A 108 18.83 4.63 20.90
N LYS A 109 19.97 4.06 20.48
CA LYS A 109 20.71 3.09 21.28
C LYS A 109 21.18 3.71 22.60
N ALA A 110 21.77 4.90 22.57
CA ALA A 110 22.20 5.61 23.78
C ALA A 110 21.02 5.85 24.74
N ALA A 111 19.87 6.30 24.22
CA ALA A 111 18.67 6.50 25.02
C ALA A 111 18.12 5.20 25.63
N ASN A 112 18.20 4.08 24.90
CA ASN A 112 17.84 2.76 25.44
C ASN A 112 18.82 2.26 26.50
N ASP A 113 20.12 2.52 26.32
CA ASP A 113 21.14 2.18 27.30
C ASP A 113 20.92 2.97 28.60
N GLU A 114 20.58 4.27 28.52
CA GLU A 114 20.20 5.10 29.67
C GLU A 114 18.94 4.57 30.38
N LEU A 115 17.90 4.20 29.62
CA LEU A 115 16.68 3.60 30.15
C LEU A 115 16.97 2.27 30.87
N ASN A 116 17.86 1.44 30.31
CA ASN A 116 18.27 0.18 30.92
C ASN A 116 19.01 0.43 32.25
N VAL A 117 19.93 1.39 32.29
CA VAL A 117 20.63 1.78 33.52
C VAL A 117 19.65 2.28 34.58
N ALA A 118 18.67 3.12 34.21
CA ALA A 118 17.65 3.60 35.13
C ALA A 118 16.78 2.44 35.69
N ASN A 119 16.40 1.49 34.83
CA ASN A 119 15.65 0.30 35.22
C ASN A 119 16.46 -0.60 36.18
N GLU A 120 17.75 -0.81 35.94
CA GLU A 120 18.61 -1.59 36.84
C GLU A 120 18.74 -0.95 38.22
N LYS A 121 18.88 0.39 38.27
CA LYS A 121 18.89 1.14 39.53
C LYS A 121 17.56 0.99 40.28
N LEU A 122 16.44 1.11 39.58
CA LEU A 122 15.10 0.95 40.17
C LEU A 122 14.90 -0.46 40.72
N LEU A 123 15.35 -1.48 39.99
CA LEU A 123 15.24 -2.87 40.40
C LEU A 123 16.11 -3.17 41.64
N THR A 124 17.31 -2.59 41.70
CA THR A 124 18.19 -2.69 42.88
C THR A 124 17.60 -1.97 44.09
N LEU A 125 16.94 -0.83 43.88
CA LEU A 125 16.24 -0.10 44.93
C LEU A 125 15.04 -0.88 45.46
N ARG A 126 14.20 -1.47 44.57
CA ARG A 126 13.08 -2.31 44.97
C ARG A 126 13.49 -3.50 45.83
N ARG A 127 14.60 -4.18 45.49
CA ARG A 127 15.14 -5.25 46.35
C ARG A 127 15.53 -4.75 47.75
N ARG A 128 16.05 -3.53 47.87
CA ARG A 128 16.37 -2.92 49.17
C ARG A 128 15.11 -2.53 49.94
N LEU A 129 14.13 -1.97 49.24
CA LEU A 129 12.82 -1.62 49.78
C LEU A 129 12.11 -2.85 50.37
N ASP A 130 12.12 -3.98 49.65
CA ASP A 130 11.55 -5.25 50.13
C ASP A 130 12.25 -5.72 51.41
N GLY A 131 13.59 -5.61 51.46
CA GLY A 131 14.37 -5.92 52.65
C GLY A 131 14.08 -5.00 53.85
N CYS A 132 13.88 -3.69 53.61
CA CYS A 132 13.48 -2.74 54.66
C CYS A 132 12.04 -2.96 55.13
N SER A 133 11.12 -3.24 54.21
CA SER A 133 9.73 -3.58 54.49
C SER A 133 9.63 -4.82 55.39
N GLU A 134 10.40 -5.87 55.07
CA GLU A 134 10.44 -7.08 55.89
C GLU A 134 11.01 -6.82 57.31
N LYS A 135 12.04 -5.97 57.43
CA LYS A 135 12.58 -5.56 58.75
C LYS A 135 11.59 -4.76 59.59
N VAL A 136 10.75 -3.93 58.97
CA VAL A 136 9.65 -3.21 59.64
C VAL A 136 8.58 -4.21 60.07
N ARG A 137 8.23 -5.17 59.21
CA ARG A 137 7.24 -6.23 59.52
C ARG A 137 7.65 -7.07 60.72
N GLN A 138 8.95 -7.29 60.92
CA GLN A 138 9.50 -8.04 62.06
C GLN A 138 9.49 -7.25 63.37
N ARG A 139 9.53 -5.91 63.33
CA ARG A 139 9.48 -5.03 64.52
C ARG A 139 8.76 -3.73 64.21
N LEU A 140 7.46 -3.73 64.45
CA LEU A 140 6.56 -2.61 64.12
C LEU A 140 6.75 -1.38 65.01
N GLU A 141 7.32 -1.55 66.21
CA GLU A 141 7.48 -0.47 67.20
C GLU A 141 8.75 0.37 66.99
N ASP A 142 9.62 -0.02 66.05
CA ASP A 142 10.91 0.64 65.80
C ASP A 142 10.74 1.82 64.82
N GLY A 143 10.62 3.02 65.36
CA GLY A 143 10.45 4.27 64.60
C GLY A 143 11.60 4.58 63.64
N GLU A 144 12.83 4.14 63.93
CA GLU A 144 13.97 4.34 63.03
C GLU A 144 13.82 3.52 61.75
N ARG A 145 13.25 2.31 61.84
CA ARG A 145 12.98 1.46 60.66
C ARG A 145 11.88 2.02 59.78
N TRP A 146 10.85 2.62 60.37
CA TRP A 146 9.81 3.33 59.63
C TRP A 146 10.37 4.54 58.89
N ALA A 147 11.24 5.32 59.55
CA ALA A 147 11.92 6.45 58.90
C ALA A 147 12.82 5.99 57.74
N ALA A 148 13.58 4.90 57.91
CA ALA A 148 14.40 4.31 56.86
C ALA A 148 13.55 3.81 55.66
N LEU A 149 12.40 3.18 55.93
CA LEU A 149 11.47 2.74 54.87
C LEU A 149 10.89 3.93 54.10
N ALA A 150 10.53 5.02 54.79
CA ALA A 150 10.00 6.23 54.15
C ALA A 150 11.03 6.90 53.22
N ILE A 151 12.31 6.91 53.61
CA ILE A 151 13.41 7.42 52.77
C ILE A 151 13.55 6.60 51.48
N GLU A 152 13.56 5.26 51.59
CA GLU A 152 13.66 4.35 50.44
C GLU A 152 12.43 4.44 49.53
N GLN A 153 11.22 4.59 50.09
CA GLN A 153 10.00 4.84 49.31
C GLN A 153 10.03 6.16 48.55
N GLN A 154 10.61 7.22 49.13
CA GLN A 154 10.77 8.49 48.45
C GLN A 154 11.80 8.42 47.32
N LEU A 155 12.88 7.68 47.53
CA LEU A 155 13.86 7.35 46.48
C LEU A 155 13.21 6.56 45.34
N GLU A 156 12.30 5.63 45.63
CA GLU A 156 11.60 4.85 44.60
C GLU A 156 10.74 5.75 43.72
N LYS A 157 9.97 6.66 44.30
CA LYS A 157 9.16 7.62 43.54
C LYS A 157 10.01 8.48 42.60
N ASN A 158 11.17 8.94 43.08
CA ASN A 158 12.10 9.73 42.28
C ASN A 158 12.67 8.92 41.10
N LEU A 159 13.09 7.67 41.34
CA LEU A 159 13.61 6.80 40.28
C LEU A 159 12.54 6.38 39.27
N VAL A 160 11.30 6.15 39.71
CA VAL A 160 10.18 5.88 38.80
C VAL A 160 9.97 7.06 37.85
N ALA A 161 9.99 8.29 38.36
CA ALA A 161 9.91 9.49 37.52
C ALA A 161 11.11 9.60 36.54
N GLU A 162 12.31 9.24 36.97
CA GLU A 162 13.51 9.20 36.12
C GLU A 162 13.38 8.15 35.00
N VAL A 163 12.87 6.95 35.31
CA VAL A 163 12.59 5.90 34.33
C VAL A 163 11.52 6.36 33.34
N ASP A 164 10.47 7.02 33.79
CA ASP A 164 9.41 7.53 32.91
C ASP A 164 9.95 8.61 31.96
N LEU A 165 10.83 9.49 32.43
CA LEU A 165 11.51 10.50 31.60
C LEU A 165 12.46 9.84 30.59
N ALA A 166 13.27 8.87 31.01
CA ALA A 166 14.17 8.12 30.13
C ALA A 166 13.38 7.34 29.06
N ARG A 167 12.22 6.79 29.44
CA ARG A 167 11.30 6.12 28.50
C ARG A 167 10.74 7.09 27.48
N GLN A 168 10.26 8.25 27.91
CA GLN A 168 9.82 9.30 26.97
C GLN A 168 10.95 9.77 26.06
N HIS A 169 12.19 9.83 26.56
CA HIS A 169 13.35 10.18 25.75
C HIS A 169 13.63 9.12 24.68
N SER A 170 13.66 7.82 25.05
CA SER A 170 13.80 6.71 24.11
C SER A 170 12.69 6.69 23.04
N ASP A 171 11.44 6.91 23.44
CA ASP A 171 10.31 6.96 22.52
C ASP A 171 10.43 8.13 21.52
N ARG A 172 11.01 9.27 21.94
CA ARG A 172 11.24 10.44 21.08
C ARG A 172 12.42 10.27 20.13
N THR A 173 13.44 9.51 20.52
CA THR A 173 14.64 9.26 19.71
C THR A 173 14.47 8.08 18.75
N LYS A 174 13.32 7.40 18.79
CA LYS A 174 13.02 6.31 17.88
C LYS A 174 13.21 6.74 16.41
N PRO A 175 14.04 6.03 15.62
CA PRO A 175 14.31 6.38 14.24
C PRO A 175 13.01 6.46 13.44
N LYS A 176 12.86 7.52 12.65
CA LYS A 176 11.71 7.66 11.74
C LYS A 176 12.04 6.92 10.46
N GLU A 177 11.26 5.91 10.12
CA GLU A 177 11.45 5.15 8.89
C GLU A 177 10.45 5.55 7.79
N GLY A 178 10.92 5.60 6.54
CA GLY A 178 10.09 5.69 5.31
C GLY A 178 8.96 6.72 5.31
N MET A 179 7.69 6.28 5.28
CA MET A 179 6.55 7.19 5.12
C MET A 179 6.32 8.11 6.33
N ASP A 180 6.94 7.82 7.48
CA ASP A 180 6.90 8.70 8.66
C ASP A 180 7.97 9.80 8.62
N ARG A 181 8.94 9.72 7.69
CA ARG A 181 9.83 10.84 7.35
C ARG A 181 9.19 11.82 6.37
N ILE A 182 8.23 11.37 5.57
CA ILE A 182 7.49 12.24 4.67
C ILE A 182 6.53 13.07 5.52
N THR A 183 6.84 14.35 5.67
CA THR A 183 6.07 15.27 6.52
C THR A 183 5.18 16.19 5.69
N GLY A 184 4.09 16.65 6.32
CA GLY A 184 3.23 17.68 5.77
C GLY A 184 2.53 17.30 4.45
N PRO A 185 2.41 18.24 3.49
CA PRO A 185 1.64 18.05 2.26
C PRO A 185 2.10 16.87 1.39
N TRP A 186 3.39 16.53 1.43
CA TRP A 186 3.96 15.43 0.65
C TRP A 186 3.41 14.07 1.08
N ARG A 187 3.11 13.89 2.37
CA ARG A 187 2.54 12.64 2.88
C ARG A 187 1.15 12.42 2.31
N THR A 188 0.35 13.48 2.30
CA THR A 188 -1.00 13.48 1.71
C THR A 188 -0.93 13.25 0.20
N ALA A 189 -0.02 13.93 -0.50
CA ALA A 189 0.18 13.77 -1.93
C ALA A 189 0.54 12.32 -2.30
N VAL A 190 1.46 11.68 -1.56
CA VAL A 190 1.84 10.27 -1.80
C VAL A 190 0.64 9.34 -1.61
N ARG A 191 -0.16 9.53 -0.54
CA ARG A 191 -1.35 8.71 -0.31
C ARG A 191 -2.41 8.88 -1.39
N VAL A 192 -2.71 10.12 -1.76
CA VAL A 192 -3.69 10.45 -2.80
C VAL A 192 -3.24 9.92 -4.16
N SER A 193 -1.97 10.10 -4.52
CA SER A 193 -1.42 9.57 -5.77
C SER A 193 -1.44 8.04 -5.79
N PHE A 194 -1.13 7.37 -4.67
CA PHE A 194 -1.22 5.92 -4.59
C PHE A 194 -2.67 5.44 -4.75
N PHE A 195 -3.63 6.07 -4.06
CA PHE A 195 -5.05 5.77 -4.23
C PHE A 195 -5.53 5.97 -5.66
N LEU A 196 -5.20 7.11 -6.28
CA LEU A 196 -5.56 7.40 -7.66
C LEU A 196 -4.93 6.41 -8.64
N SER A 197 -3.69 5.97 -8.40
CA SER A 197 -3.03 4.94 -9.20
C SER A 197 -3.80 3.61 -9.16
N VAL A 198 -4.25 3.20 -7.98
CA VAL A 198 -5.10 2.00 -7.78
C VAL A 198 -6.44 2.17 -8.49
N PHE A 199 -7.07 3.34 -8.35
CA PHE A 199 -8.33 3.64 -9.01
C PHE A 199 -8.23 3.55 -10.54
N PHE A 200 -7.22 4.19 -11.14
CA PHE A 200 -7.01 4.14 -12.59
C PHE A 200 -6.67 2.73 -13.08
N SER A 201 -5.94 1.93 -12.29
CA SER A 201 -5.69 0.51 -12.59
C SER A 201 -6.98 -0.31 -12.59
N GLN A 202 -7.89 -0.08 -11.64
CA GLN A 202 -9.19 -0.75 -11.60
C GLN A 202 -10.05 -0.35 -12.80
N VAL A 203 -10.08 0.95 -13.15
CA VAL A 203 -10.78 1.43 -14.34
C VAL A 203 -10.23 0.77 -15.61
N ALA A 204 -8.90 0.66 -15.73
CA ALA A 204 -8.25 -0.06 -16.82
C ALA A 204 -8.70 -1.53 -16.88
N ALA A 205 -8.71 -2.25 -15.76
CA ALA A 205 -9.17 -3.64 -15.71
C ALA A 205 -10.64 -3.80 -16.16
N VAL A 206 -11.53 -2.89 -15.75
CA VAL A 206 -12.93 -2.88 -16.17
C VAL A 206 -13.06 -2.64 -17.67
N ILE A 207 -12.36 -1.63 -18.20
CA ILE A 207 -12.35 -1.31 -19.64
C ILE A 207 -11.81 -2.49 -20.46
N ALA A 208 -10.74 -3.14 -20.01
CA ALA A 208 -10.20 -4.33 -20.64
C ALA A 208 -11.21 -5.48 -20.67
N GLY A 209 -11.97 -5.67 -19.59
CA GLY A 209 -13.06 -6.64 -19.53
C GLY A 209 -14.15 -6.38 -20.59
N PHE A 210 -14.59 -5.13 -20.73
CA PHE A 210 -15.57 -4.75 -21.77
C PHE A 210 -15.02 -4.94 -23.19
N ALA A 211 -13.78 -4.53 -23.44
CA ALA A 211 -13.14 -4.70 -24.75
C ALA A 211 -13.03 -6.19 -25.11
N PHE A 212 -12.61 -7.03 -24.17
CA PHE A 212 -12.53 -8.48 -24.37
C PHE A 212 -13.91 -9.11 -24.60
N TYR A 213 -14.93 -8.69 -23.85
CA TYR A 213 -16.31 -9.14 -24.05
C TYR A 213 -16.84 -8.82 -25.45
N TYR A 214 -16.63 -7.60 -25.95
CA TYR A 214 -17.03 -7.23 -27.31
C TYR A 214 -16.25 -7.99 -28.38
N SER A 215 -14.95 -8.23 -28.18
CA SER A 215 -14.14 -9.06 -29.09
C SER A 215 -14.70 -10.48 -29.20
N LEU A 216 -15.01 -11.12 -28.07
CA LEU A 216 -15.63 -12.45 -28.05
C LEU A 216 -17.01 -12.46 -28.69
N LYS A 217 -17.84 -11.43 -28.45
CA LYS A 217 -19.12 -11.27 -29.16
C LYS A 217 -18.95 -11.23 -30.67
N ILE A 218 -17.91 -10.56 -31.18
CA ILE A 218 -17.64 -10.49 -32.62
C ILE A 218 -17.20 -11.86 -33.16
N GLU A 219 -16.25 -12.52 -32.49
CA GLU A 219 -15.69 -13.82 -32.89
C GLU A 219 -16.77 -14.90 -32.96
N GLU A 220 -17.65 -14.93 -31.98
CA GLU A 220 -18.73 -15.91 -31.85
C GLU A 220 -20.00 -15.51 -32.60
N ASN A 221 -19.91 -14.54 -33.52
CA ASN A 221 -21.03 -14.06 -34.33
C ASN A 221 -22.27 -13.69 -33.49
N CYS A 222 -22.05 -13.05 -32.34
CA CYS A 222 -23.06 -12.67 -31.36
C CYS A 222 -23.88 -13.82 -30.76
N LYS A 223 -23.42 -15.06 -30.87
CA LYS A 223 -23.96 -16.20 -30.11
C LYS A 223 -23.49 -16.21 -28.66
N PHE A 224 -22.53 -15.35 -28.34
CA PHE A 224 -21.92 -15.20 -27.02
C PHE A 224 -22.89 -14.60 -25.98
N GLY A 225 -23.11 -15.30 -24.87
CA GLY A 225 -24.01 -14.85 -23.79
C GLY A 225 -24.46 -15.92 -22.78
N GLY A 226 -23.76 -17.05 -22.70
CA GLY A 226 -24.10 -18.15 -21.79
C GLY A 226 -23.71 -17.89 -20.32
N PHE A 227 -24.28 -18.71 -19.43
CA PHE A 227 -24.07 -18.62 -17.98
C PHE A 227 -22.61 -18.90 -17.57
N VAL A 228 -21.91 -19.79 -18.29
CA VAL A 228 -20.54 -20.22 -17.96
C VAL A 228 -19.52 -19.10 -18.22
N GLU A 229 -19.72 -18.34 -19.29
CA GLU A 229 -18.85 -17.21 -19.65
C GLU A 229 -19.05 -16.04 -18.68
N ILE A 230 -20.30 -15.78 -18.27
CA ILE A 230 -20.61 -14.79 -17.23
C ILE A 230 -19.91 -15.14 -15.91
N ILE A 231 -19.82 -16.44 -15.56
CA ILE A 231 -19.07 -16.90 -14.37
C ILE A 231 -17.58 -16.59 -14.52
N ALA A 232 -16.96 -16.89 -15.66
CA ALA A 232 -15.53 -16.61 -15.86
C ALA A 232 -15.19 -15.12 -15.74
N PHE A 233 -16.00 -14.24 -16.34
CA PHE A 233 -15.87 -12.79 -16.19
C PHE A 233 -16.12 -12.32 -14.75
N SER A 234 -17.12 -12.90 -14.08
CA SER A 234 -17.45 -12.57 -12.70
C SER A 234 -16.32 -12.97 -11.75
N CYS A 235 -15.73 -14.16 -11.92
CA CYS A 235 -14.58 -14.62 -11.15
C CYS A 235 -13.36 -13.72 -11.35
N ALA A 236 -13.02 -13.38 -12.61
CA ALA A 236 -11.93 -12.46 -12.91
C ALA A 236 -12.16 -11.06 -12.31
N PHE A 237 -13.40 -10.57 -12.38
CA PHE A 237 -13.79 -9.30 -11.78
C PHE A 237 -13.71 -9.32 -10.26
N ILE A 238 -14.18 -10.38 -9.59
CA ILE A 238 -14.12 -10.52 -8.12
C ILE A 238 -12.66 -10.58 -7.65
N CYS A 239 -11.81 -11.35 -8.33
CA CYS A 239 -10.39 -11.41 -8.01
C CYS A 239 -9.71 -10.05 -8.19
N SER A 240 -9.96 -9.36 -9.31
CA SER A 240 -9.44 -8.02 -9.57
C SER A 240 -9.95 -7.01 -8.55
N LEU A 241 -11.25 -7.02 -8.24
CA LEU A 241 -11.87 -6.11 -7.29
C LEU A 241 -11.29 -6.30 -5.90
N SER A 242 -11.14 -7.54 -5.44
CA SER A 242 -10.57 -7.85 -4.12
C SER A 242 -9.15 -7.32 -4.00
N PHE A 243 -8.34 -7.48 -5.06
CA PHE A 243 -6.99 -6.93 -5.14
C PHE A 243 -6.98 -5.39 -5.07
N HIS A 244 -7.80 -4.71 -5.87
CA HIS A 244 -7.83 -3.24 -5.88
C HIS A 244 -8.44 -2.65 -4.61
N VAL A 245 -9.45 -3.32 -4.02
CA VAL A 245 -10.02 -2.95 -2.71
C VAL A 245 -8.96 -3.07 -1.62
N PHE A 246 -8.13 -4.11 -1.63
CA PHE A 246 -7.02 -4.23 -0.69
C PHE A 246 -6.04 -3.05 -0.80
N PHE A 247 -5.58 -2.71 -2.01
CA PHE A 247 -4.66 -1.57 -2.17
C PHE A 247 -5.31 -0.21 -1.90
N ALA A 248 -6.58 -0.03 -2.23
CA ALA A 248 -7.34 1.15 -1.87
C ALA A 248 -7.48 1.29 -0.35
N TRP A 249 -7.80 0.19 0.35
CA TRP A 249 -7.83 0.13 1.80
C TRP A 249 -6.47 0.49 2.43
N VAL A 250 -5.38 -0.08 1.92
CA VAL A 250 -3.99 0.24 2.34
C VAL A 250 -3.69 1.73 2.17
N SER A 251 -4.13 2.33 1.06
CA SER A 251 -3.92 3.76 0.78
C SER A 251 -4.65 4.70 1.75
N ILE A 252 -5.88 4.33 2.16
CA ILE A 252 -6.75 5.16 3.01
C ILE A 252 -6.34 5.02 4.47
N THR A 253 -6.20 3.77 4.92
CA THR A 253 -6.00 3.48 6.34
C THR A 253 -4.54 3.63 6.76
N GLY A 254 -3.62 3.58 5.78
CA GLY A 254 -2.20 3.73 6.03
C GLY A 254 -1.65 2.69 7.00
N TYR A 255 -2.26 1.50 7.11
CA TYR A 255 -1.77 0.34 7.87
C TYR A 255 -0.63 -0.37 7.17
#